data_AF-J9DTU5-F1
#
_entry.id   AF-J9DTU5-F1
#
_cell.length_a   1.000
_cell.length_b   1.000
_cell.length_c   1.000
_cell.angle_alpha   90.00
_cell.angle_beta   90.00
_cell.angle_gamma   90.00
#
_symmetry.space_group_name_H-M   'P 1'
#
loop_
_entity.id
_entity.type
_entity.pdbx_description
1 polymer ?
#
loop_
_entity_poly.entity_id
_entity_poly.type
_entity_poly.pdbx_seq_one_letter_code
_entity_poly.pdbx_strand_id
1 'polypeptide(L)'
;MTFINVPGYTLTQHEWDSLLRIIFLRKNKTLLSLFKNNQVCDSLEKSYRALCSIKNKEIESPFSMKDKVEHIITESGFALKRARQMDMEDFLSLLLAFNKEDIHFI
;
A
#
# COMPACT_ATOMS: atom_id res chain seq x y z
N MET A 1 18.39 -8.20 14.61
CA MET A 1 17.43 -7.09 14.38
C MET A 1 16.04 -7.66 14.63
N THR A 2 15.39 -7.17 15.68
CA THR A 2 14.23 -7.80 16.31
C THR A 2 12.98 -7.68 15.42
N PHE A 3 12.51 -8.82 14.90
CA PHE A 3 11.19 -8.92 14.28
C PHE A 3 10.13 -8.80 15.37
N ILE A 4 9.23 -7.82 15.25
CA ILE A 4 7.97 -7.85 16.00
C ILE A 4 7.07 -8.83 15.26
N ASN A 5 7.13 -10.09 15.67
CA ASN A 5 6.28 -11.14 15.14
C ASN A 5 4.90 -11.01 15.80
N VAL A 6 4.02 -10.22 15.19
CA VAL A 6 2.59 -10.21 15.53
C VAL A 6 1.97 -11.42 14.83
N PRO A 7 1.37 -12.39 15.55
CA PRO A 7 0.91 -13.63 14.95
C PRO A 7 -0.14 -13.35 13.86
N GLY A 8 0.17 -13.76 12.63
CA GLY A 8 -0.70 -13.63 11.45
C GLY A 8 -0.28 -12.59 10.40
N TYR A 9 0.81 -11.84 10.60
CA TYR A 9 1.20 -10.81 9.65
C TYR A 9 2.72 -10.51 9.66
N THR A 10 3.38 -10.60 8.50
CA THR A 10 4.79 -10.21 8.35
C THR A 10 4.90 -8.75 7.90
N LEU A 11 4.87 -7.80 8.84
CA LEU A 11 5.30 -6.42 8.61
C LEU A 11 6.80 -6.46 8.35
N THR A 12 7.22 -6.44 7.08
CA THR A 12 8.65 -6.38 6.78
C THR A 12 9.13 -4.94 6.93
N GLN A 13 10.33 -4.75 7.47
CA GLN A 13 10.96 -3.44 7.55
C GLN A 13 11.04 -2.75 6.17
N HIS A 14 11.22 -3.55 5.11
CA HIS A 14 11.29 -3.07 3.74
C HIS A 14 9.98 -2.46 3.23
N GLU A 15 8.84 -3.08 3.55
CA GLU A 15 7.52 -2.55 3.17
C GLU A 15 7.23 -1.23 3.87
N TRP A 16 7.53 -1.16 5.16
CA TRP A 16 7.41 0.08 5.94
C TRP A 16 8.25 1.20 5.33
N ASP A 17 9.54 0.95 5.08
CA ASP A 17 10.44 1.94 4.49
C ASP A 17 9.96 2.40 3.09
N SER A 18 9.47 1.46 2.27
CA SER A 18 8.92 1.74 0.94
C SER A 18 7.65 2.59 0.99
N LEU A 19 6.74 2.28 1.91
CA LEU A 19 5.54 3.09 2.18
C LEU A 19 5.94 4.51 2.60
N LEU A 20 6.83 4.63 3.59
CA LEU A 20 7.28 5.92 4.10
C LEU A 20 7.92 6.76 3.00
N ARG A 21 8.72 6.13 2.12
CA ARG A 21 9.34 6.80 0.97
C ARG A 21 8.31 7.43 0.04
N ILE A 22 7.21 6.74 -0.25
CA ILE A 22 6.12 7.24 -1.10
C ILE A 22 5.43 8.44 -0.42
N ILE A 23 5.00 8.28 0.83
CA ILE A 23 4.15 9.26 1.49
C ILE A 23 4.90 10.53 1.93
N PHE A 24 6.19 10.42 2.27
CA PHE A 24 6.99 11.56 2.71
C PHE A 24 7.63 12.36 1.57
N LEU A 25 7.79 11.79 0.37
CA LEU A 25 8.33 12.51 -0.80
C LEU A 25 7.48 13.76 -1.13
N ARG A 26 6.16 13.67 -0.92
CA ARG A 26 5.21 14.77 -1.17
C ARG A 26 4.20 14.89 -0.03
N LYS A 27 4.69 14.96 1.21
CA LYS A 27 3.91 14.91 2.47
C LYS A 27 2.70 15.85 2.61
N ASN A 28 2.60 16.88 1.77
CA ASN A 28 1.51 17.85 1.75
C ASN A 28 0.39 17.52 0.73
N LYS A 29 0.59 16.53 -0.13
CA LYS A 29 -0.45 16.02 -1.05
C LYS A 29 -1.33 15.00 -0.33
N THR A 30 -2.55 14.84 -0.83
CA THR A 30 -3.47 13.81 -0.33
C THR A 30 -2.95 12.42 -0.65
N LEU A 31 -3.19 11.43 0.21
CA LEU A 31 -2.72 10.07 -0.03
C LEU A 31 -3.26 9.50 -1.35
N LEU A 32 -4.53 9.75 -1.68
CA LEU A 32 -5.10 9.31 -2.97
C LEU A 32 -4.29 9.85 -4.16
N SER A 33 -3.85 11.12 -4.10
CA SER A 33 -3.02 11.71 -5.15
C SER A 33 -1.61 11.10 -5.22
N LEU A 34 -1.07 10.61 -4.10
CA LEU A 34 0.25 9.98 -4.05
C LEU A 34 0.21 8.59 -4.66
N PHE A 35 -0.76 7.78 -4.28
CA PHE A 35 -0.83 6.39 -4.72
C PHE A 35 -1.45 6.21 -6.11
N LYS A 36 -2.19 7.19 -6.65
CA LYS A 36 -2.60 7.20 -8.08
C LYS A 36 -1.48 7.64 -9.04
N ASN A 37 -0.27 7.91 -8.52
CA ASN A 37 0.90 8.16 -9.35
C ASN A 37 1.25 6.91 -10.19
N ASN A 38 1.49 7.09 -11.50
CA ASN A 38 1.76 5.97 -12.40
C ASN A 38 2.92 5.07 -11.91
N GLN A 39 4.05 5.65 -11.51
CA GLN A 39 5.21 4.88 -11.05
C GLN A 39 4.90 4.06 -9.79
N VAL A 40 4.08 4.61 -8.88
CA VAL A 40 3.63 3.88 -7.70
C VAL A 40 2.70 2.74 -8.09
N CYS A 41 1.69 2.99 -8.94
CA CYS A 41 0.79 1.96 -9.44
C CYS A 41 1.54 0.84 -10.19
N ASP A 42 2.50 1.18 -11.05
CA ASP A 42 3.27 0.21 -11.83
C ASP A 42 4.09 -0.71 -10.91
N SER A 43 4.71 -0.13 -9.85
CA SER A 43 5.47 -0.90 -8.86
C SER A 43 4.55 -1.85 -8.07
N LEU A 44 3.41 -1.33 -7.59
CA LEU A 44 2.43 -2.13 -6.86
C LEU A 44 1.82 -3.23 -7.72
N GLU A 45 1.53 -2.95 -8.98
CA GLU A 45 0.98 -3.92 -9.92
C GLU A 45 1.96 -5.06 -10.20
N LYS A 46 3.24 -4.75 -10.38
CA LYS A 46 4.28 -5.76 -10.55
C LYS A 46 4.34 -6.69 -9.33
N SER A 47 4.33 -6.13 -8.12
CA SER A 47 4.33 -6.87 -6.86
C SER A 47 3.06 -7.74 -6.71
N TYR A 48 1.89 -7.16 -6.96
CA TYR A 48 0.60 -7.86 -6.90
C TYR A 48 0.51 -9.03 -7.87
N ARG A 49 0.94 -8.83 -9.12
CA ARG A 49 0.96 -9.89 -10.14
C ARG A 49 1.89 -11.03 -9.77
N ALA A 50 3.08 -10.73 -9.25
CA ALA A 50 4.01 -11.74 -8.77
C ALA A 50 3.42 -12.58 -7.62
N LEU A 51 2.74 -11.92 -6.68
CA LEU A 51 2.07 -12.62 -5.57
C LEU A 51 0.90 -13.48 -6.04
N CYS A 52 0.07 -12.98 -6.96
CA CYS A 52 -1.03 -13.74 -7.54
C CYS A 52 -0.52 -15.00 -8.26
N SER A 53 0.58 -14.90 -9.00
CA SER A 53 1.24 -16.06 -9.62
C SER A 53 1.70 -17.10 -8.60
N ILE A 54 2.28 -16.67 -7.47
CA ILE A 54 2.72 -17.58 -6.39
C ILE A 54 1.51 -18.25 -5.71
N LYS A 55 0.42 -17.50 -5.49
CA LYS A 55 -0.80 -17.98 -4.85
C LYS A 55 -1.74 -18.76 -5.80
N ASN A 56 -1.40 -18.89 -7.09
CA ASN A 56 -2.29 -19.40 -8.13
C ASN A 56 -3.66 -18.69 -8.14
N LYS A 57 -3.66 -17.36 -7.90
CA LYS A 57 -4.84 -16.51 -7.93
C LYS A 57 -4.96 -15.88 -9.32
N GLU A 58 -6.10 -16.08 -9.98
CA GLU A 58 -6.36 -15.41 -11.26
C GLU A 58 -6.68 -13.93 -11.04
N ILE A 59 -6.21 -13.09 -11.96
CA ILE A 59 -6.50 -11.66 -11.97
C ILE A 59 -7.60 -11.44 -13.00
N GLU A 60 -8.77 -11.04 -12.53
CA GLU A 60 -9.93 -10.75 -13.38
C GLU A 60 -9.63 -9.60 -14.36
N SER A 61 -10.13 -9.71 -15.59
CA SER A 61 -9.96 -8.70 -16.63
C SER A 61 -11.29 -8.00 -16.92
N PRO A 62 -11.34 -6.66 -17.01
CA PRO A 62 -10.20 -5.74 -16.95
C PRO A 62 -9.70 -5.46 -15.52
N PHE A 63 -8.38 -5.44 -15.35
CA PHE A 63 -7.72 -5.07 -14.08
C PHE A 63 -7.08 -3.69 -14.17
N SER A 64 -7.26 -2.87 -13.13
CA SER A 64 -6.66 -1.55 -12.99
C SER A 64 -6.13 -1.39 -11.57
N MET A 65 -4.79 -1.29 -11.43
CA MET A 65 -4.19 -1.05 -10.12
C MET A 65 -4.60 0.32 -9.55
N LYS A 66 -4.86 1.32 -10.41
CA LYS A 66 -5.36 2.63 -9.99
C LYS A 66 -6.69 2.52 -9.26
N ASP A 67 -7.62 1.74 -9.82
CA ASP A 67 -8.96 1.59 -9.24
C ASP A 67 -8.91 0.78 -7.94
N LYS A 68 -8.06 -0.27 -7.89
CA LYS A 68 -7.84 -1.04 -6.66
C LYS A 68 -7.26 -0.18 -5.55
N VAL A 69 -6.23 0.62 -5.84
CA VAL A 69 -5.61 1.56 -4.89
C VAL A 69 -6.60 2.64 -4.43
N GLU A 70 -7.38 3.21 -5.34
CA GLU A 70 -8.40 4.20 -5.02
C GLU A 70 -9.47 3.63 -4.09
N HIS A 71 -9.92 2.41 -4.35
CA HIS A 71 -10.84 1.68 -3.47
C HIS A 71 -10.24 1.50 -2.07
N ILE A 72 -9.03 0.93 -1.96
CA ILE A 72 -8.34 0.70 -0.67
C ILE A 72 -8.26 1.98 0.16
N ILE A 73 -7.78 3.07 -0.45
CA ILE A 73 -7.53 4.33 0.24
C ILE A 73 -8.84 5.03 0.63
N THR A 74 -9.88 4.90 -0.19
CA THR A 74 -11.19 5.50 0.09
C THR A 74 -11.90 4.76 1.21
N GLU A 75 -11.98 3.43 1.13
CA GLU A 75 -12.63 2.58 2.15
C GLU A 75 -11.93 2.66 3.51
N SER A 76 -10.60 2.82 3.51
CA SER A 76 -9.83 2.99 4.75
C SER A 76 -9.85 4.41 5.33
N GLY A 77 -10.56 5.36 4.70
CA GLY A 77 -10.70 6.74 5.20
C GLY A 77 -9.46 7.61 5.02
N PHE A 78 -8.50 7.18 4.19
CA PHE A 78 -7.21 7.86 3.98
C PHE A 78 -7.18 8.79 2.77
N ALA A 79 -8.21 8.79 1.91
CA ALA A 79 -8.22 9.51 0.64
C ALA A 79 -7.86 11.00 0.70
N LEU A 80 -8.39 11.71 1.69
CA LEU A 80 -8.15 13.14 1.88
C LEU A 80 -7.02 13.44 2.89
N LYS A 81 -6.54 12.43 3.63
CA LYS A 81 -5.45 12.59 4.60
C LYS A 81 -4.15 12.95 3.89
N ARG A 82 -3.26 13.62 4.62
CA ARG A 82 -1.92 14.02 4.16
C ARG A 82 -0.91 13.51 5.17
N ALA A 83 0.21 12.97 4.70
CA ALA A 83 1.23 12.38 5.58
C ALA A 83 1.73 13.34 6.67
N ARG A 84 1.77 14.66 6.40
CA ARG A 84 2.13 15.68 7.40
C ARG A 84 1.22 15.69 8.64
N GLN A 85 -0.02 15.23 8.52
CA GLN A 85 -1.03 15.27 9.57
C GLN A 85 -1.25 13.89 10.24
N MET A 86 -0.52 12.89 9.78
CA MET A 86 -0.65 11.51 10.23
C MET A 86 0.46 11.16 11.22
N ASP A 87 0.18 10.23 12.11
CA ASP A 87 1.11 9.67 13.08
C ASP A 87 1.46 8.21 12.77
N MET A 88 2.18 7.56 13.68
CA MET A 88 2.62 6.17 13.52
C MET A 88 1.46 5.19 13.39
N GLU A 89 0.38 5.37 14.16
CA GLU A 89 -0.79 4.49 14.13
C GLU A 89 -1.54 4.61 12.80
N ASP A 90 -1.64 5.82 12.27
CA ASP A 90 -2.19 6.09 10.95
C ASP A 90 -1.38 5.38 9.84
N PHE A 91 -0.04 5.42 9.89
CA PHE A 91 0.79 4.75 8.90
C PHE A 91 0.70 3.22 8.98
N LEU A 92 0.64 2.66 10.19
CA LEU A 92 0.45 1.22 10.39
C LEU A 92 -0.91 0.75 9.88
N SER A 93 -1.96 1.55 10.13
CA SER A 93 -3.31 1.28 9.66
C SER A 93 -3.41 1.33 8.14
N LEU A 94 -2.74 2.29 7.51
CA LEU A 94 -2.63 2.38 6.05
C LEU A 94 -1.92 1.16 5.46
N LEU A 95 -0.78 0.77 6.02
CA LEU A 95 -0.04 -0.41 5.57
C LEU A 95 -0.92 -1.66 5.68
N LEU A 96 -1.57 -1.86 6.83
CA LEU A 96 -2.50 -2.96 7.07
C LEU A 96 -3.64 -3.00 6.04
N ALA A 97 -4.19 -1.85 5.65
CA ALA A 97 -5.23 -1.78 4.63
C ALA A 97 -4.77 -2.30 3.27
N PHE A 98 -3.53 -1.99 2.86
CA PHE A 98 -2.96 -2.51 1.62
C PHE A 98 -2.69 -4.01 1.69
N ASN A 99 -2.05 -4.48 2.76
CA ASN A 99 -1.71 -5.89 2.89
C ASN A 99 -2.94 -6.81 3.02
N LYS A 100 -4.05 -6.35 3.63
CA LYS A 100 -5.33 -7.07 3.63
C LYS A 100 -5.85 -7.37 2.21
N GLU A 101 -5.43 -6.55 1.25
CA GLU A 101 -5.83 -6.64 -0.15
C GLU A 101 -4.73 -7.25 -1.04
N ASP A 102 -3.76 -7.94 -0.44
CA ASP A 102 -2.60 -8.56 -1.09
C ASP A 102 -1.69 -7.53 -1.81
N ILE A 103 -1.74 -6.25 -1.43
CA ILE A 103 -0.88 -5.20 -1.99
C ILE A 103 0.32 -4.98 -1.08
N HIS A 104 1.51 -5.22 -1.63
CA HIS A 104 2.78 -5.19 -0.93
C HIS A 104 3.74 -4.18 -1.55
N PHE A 105 4.42 -3.39 -0.70
CA PHE A 105 5.39 -2.36 -1.11
C PHE A 105 6.80 -2.98 -1.26
N ILE A 106 7.14 -3.43 -2.47
CA ILE A 106 8.39 -4.12 -2.81
C ILE A 106 9.11 -3.39 -3.95
#